data_AF-A0A943PDL2-F1
#
_entry.id   AF-A0A943PDL2-F1
#
_cell.length_a   1.000
_cell.length_b   1.000
_cell.length_c   1.000
_cell.angle_alpha   90.00
_cell.angle_beta   90.00
_cell.angle_gamma   90.00
#
_symmetry.space_group_name_H-M   'P 1'
#
loop_
_entity.id
_entity.type
_entity.pdbx_description
1 polymer ?
#
loop_
_entity_poly.entity_id
_entity_poly.type
_entity_poly.pdbx_seq_one_letter_code
_entity_poly.pdbx_strand_id
1 'polypeptide(L)'
;MKKISKVIAFCLVCVMLSGLLAACGGGYDFTSADVIDSSETQQRWLKYPGSSIVINPAAVSGEDTTDRTKQALSLGIGDSVVDNVLFTLEPASANGVGGSAVWEANFSPDTTTFSNMTEAGFTNNSSGANLNVVVPDAIGETPLDANHPYTIQGNRETFTYDFVNNEYYLVVQTGECADLFDINLYTLSPVVSDELLVSVGANETRVVNINDYCESYDPNLITEATRAFLKINFRTGGAYQATSIAIKTIPSSASVANDVAIEFAPYALKNTATFANGTVVTAQDFFYDVNTVTRALTLDAAGSFVVGGQIAEGATFTYDERNGYIQVNGANGINYCVKLSENDNVSFFATEEDMLNGNPLESSEGAAFWTTLVDSLTVGDTIYFAVSASASETADALAENANNGTSQNRARRRLQDLPAEWDEYIASHGDVPDYIANMPEEA
;
A
#
# COMPACT_ATOMS: atom_id res chain seq x y z
N MET A 1 -50.40 -24.06 21.50
CA MET A 1 -50.47 -25.37 20.81
C MET A 1 -50.43 -25.09 19.32
N LYS A 2 -49.36 -25.50 18.64
CA LYS A 2 -49.33 -26.50 17.55
C LYS A 2 -50.25 -26.15 16.37
N LYS A 3 -49.88 -26.19 15.10
CA LYS A 3 -48.69 -26.62 14.34
C LYS A 3 -49.12 -26.35 12.89
N ILE A 4 -48.40 -25.54 12.11
CA ILE A 4 -48.35 -25.73 10.65
C ILE A 4 -46.88 -25.57 10.31
N SER A 5 -46.24 -26.72 10.06
CA SER A 5 -44.80 -26.92 10.02
C SER A 5 -44.48 -27.62 8.69
N LYS A 6 -43.48 -27.08 7.98
CA LYS A 6 -42.47 -27.84 7.22
C LYS A 6 -42.87 -28.62 5.94
N VAL A 7 -43.91 -28.25 5.19
CA VAL A 7 -44.21 -28.97 3.92
C VAL A 7 -44.09 -28.13 2.64
N ILE A 8 -43.99 -26.80 2.70
CA ILE A 8 -43.98 -25.98 1.47
C ILE A 8 -42.58 -25.49 1.06
N ALA A 9 -41.61 -25.41 1.98
CA ALA A 9 -40.24 -24.98 1.64
C ALA A 9 -39.38 -26.08 0.96
N PHE A 10 -39.81 -27.34 0.97
CA PHE A 10 -39.04 -28.45 0.39
C PHE A 10 -39.42 -28.76 -1.08
N CYS A 11 -40.45 -28.11 -1.62
CA CYS A 11 -40.89 -28.35 -3.01
C CYS A 11 -40.33 -27.33 -4.02
N LEU A 12 -39.72 -26.22 -3.59
CA LEU A 12 -39.07 -25.29 -4.54
C LEU A 12 -37.60 -25.63 -4.81
N VAL A 13 -36.90 -26.25 -3.85
CA VAL A 13 -35.51 -26.72 -4.05
C VAL A 13 -35.48 -27.95 -4.96
N CYS A 14 -36.49 -28.83 -4.91
CA CYS A 14 -36.56 -30.00 -5.78
C CYS A 14 -36.97 -29.70 -7.24
N VAL A 15 -37.53 -28.52 -7.54
CA VAL A 15 -37.97 -28.17 -8.91
C VAL A 15 -36.88 -27.44 -9.70
N MET A 16 -35.85 -26.90 -9.03
CA MET A 16 -34.60 -26.51 -9.73
C MET A 16 -33.61 -27.69 -9.86
N LEU A 17 -33.75 -28.73 -9.03
CA LEU A 17 -32.90 -29.94 -9.07
C LEU A 17 -33.42 -31.08 -9.98
N SER A 18 -34.62 -30.96 -10.56
CA SER A 18 -35.21 -32.01 -11.43
C SER A 18 -35.21 -31.68 -12.93
N GLY A 19 -34.57 -30.58 -13.34
CA GLY A 19 -34.25 -30.29 -14.74
C GLY A 19 -33.01 -31.02 -15.28
N LEU A 20 -32.15 -31.57 -14.40
CA LEU A 20 -30.85 -32.14 -14.79
C LEU A 20 -30.82 -33.67 -14.96
N LEU A 21 -31.93 -34.36 -14.73
CA LEU A 21 -32.00 -35.83 -14.75
C LEU A 21 -32.88 -36.37 -15.89
N ALA A 22 -32.70 -35.85 -17.11
CA ALA A 22 -33.22 -36.48 -18.32
C ALA A 22 -32.57 -35.98 -19.63
N ALA A 23 -31.26 -36.19 -19.80
CA ALA A 23 -30.68 -36.27 -21.15
C ALA A 23 -29.35 -37.05 -21.12
N CYS A 24 -29.41 -38.32 -21.47
CA CYS A 24 -28.25 -39.12 -21.83
C CYS A 24 -27.57 -38.52 -23.07
N GLY A 25 -26.25 -38.32 -23.01
CA GLY A 25 -25.40 -38.23 -24.21
C GLY A 25 -25.39 -36.88 -24.93
N GLY A 26 -24.91 -35.83 -24.25
CA GLY A 26 -24.39 -34.61 -24.87
C GLY A 26 -23.34 -34.04 -23.91
N GLY A 27 -22.16 -33.71 -24.41
CA GLY A 27 -21.17 -32.99 -23.60
C GLY A 27 -21.81 -31.70 -23.08
N TYR A 28 -21.74 -31.48 -21.78
CA TYR A 28 -22.23 -30.22 -21.21
C TYR A 28 -21.20 -29.14 -21.57
N ASP A 29 -21.60 -28.19 -22.40
CA ASP A 29 -20.89 -26.92 -22.65
C ASP A 29 -21.07 -25.98 -21.44
N PHE A 30 -20.74 -26.45 -20.23
CA PHE A 30 -20.80 -25.65 -19.00
C PHE A 30 -19.41 -25.03 -18.77
N THR A 31 -19.34 -23.70 -18.67
CA THR A 31 -18.10 -22.92 -18.61
C THR A 31 -18.04 -22.05 -17.37
N SER A 32 -16.87 -21.49 -17.06
CA SER A 32 -16.67 -20.54 -15.96
C SER A 32 -17.54 -19.28 -16.11
N ALA A 33 -17.87 -18.89 -17.35
CA ALA A 33 -18.75 -17.76 -17.63
C ALA A 33 -20.20 -17.99 -17.16
N ASP A 34 -20.64 -19.25 -17.09
CA ASP A 34 -22.00 -19.61 -16.64
C ASP A 34 -22.17 -19.51 -15.11
N VAL A 35 -21.07 -19.28 -14.39
CA VAL A 35 -21.00 -19.24 -12.91
C VAL A 35 -20.80 -17.81 -12.38
N ILE A 36 -20.62 -16.82 -13.27
CA ILE A 36 -20.43 -15.43 -12.86
C ILE A 36 -21.70 -14.91 -12.17
N ASP A 37 -21.54 -14.31 -10.99
CA ASP A 37 -22.65 -13.79 -10.20
C ASP A 37 -22.33 -12.40 -9.63
N SER A 38 -23.25 -11.46 -9.87
CA SER A 38 -23.21 -10.08 -9.38
C SER A 38 -24.50 -9.71 -8.62
N SER A 39 -25.24 -10.71 -8.12
CA SER A 39 -26.48 -10.56 -7.34
C SER A 39 -26.24 -10.36 -5.84
N GLU A 40 -27.17 -9.74 -5.11
CA GLU A 40 -26.99 -9.50 -3.66
C GLU A 40 -26.70 -10.77 -2.83
N THR A 41 -27.13 -11.95 -3.31
CA THR A 41 -26.93 -13.26 -2.67
C THR A 41 -25.69 -14.02 -3.17
N GLN A 42 -24.85 -13.38 -3.98
CA GLN A 42 -23.66 -13.97 -4.58
C GLN A 42 -22.67 -14.50 -3.54
N GLN A 43 -21.90 -15.51 -3.95
CA GLN A 43 -20.70 -15.93 -3.24
C GLN A 43 -19.68 -14.79 -3.21
N ARG A 44 -19.01 -14.60 -2.06
CA ARG A 44 -18.06 -13.49 -1.86
C ARG A 44 -16.65 -13.94 -1.48
N TRP A 45 -16.42 -15.26 -1.50
CA TRP A 45 -15.13 -15.86 -1.22
C TRP A 45 -14.68 -16.76 -2.37
N LEU A 46 -13.37 -16.86 -2.57
CA LEU A 46 -12.76 -17.59 -3.68
C LEU A 46 -11.67 -18.54 -3.16
N LYS A 47 -11.57 -19.73 -3.75
CA LYS A 47 -10.52 -20.71 -3.42
C LYS A 47 -10.05 -21.42 -4.68
N TYR A 48 -8.73 -21.52 -4.82
CA TYR A 48 -8.10 -22.22 -5.94
C TYR A 48 -7.81 -23.68 -5.60
N PRO A 49 -7.96 -24.63 -6.56
CA PRO A 49 -7.63 -26.02 -6.35
C PRO A 49 -6.21 -26.23 -5.81
N GLY A 50 -6.09 -26.96 -4.70
CA GLY A 50 -4.81 -27.25 -4.04
C GLY A 50 -4.26 -26.11 -3.18
N SER A 51 -4.90 -24.93 -3.14
CA SER A 51 -4.55 -23.86 -2.21
C SER A 51 -5.15 -24.12 -0.82
N SER A 52 -4.38 -23.79 0.21
CA SER A 52 -4.87 -23.67 1.59
C SER A 52 -5.48 -22.31 1.89
N ILE A 53 -5.32 -21.34 0.98
CA ILE A 53 -5.81 -19.97 1.12
C ILE A 53 -7.24 -19.87 0.58
N VAL A 54 -8.06 -19.10 1.27
CA VAL A 54 -9.37 -18.64 0.83
C VAL A 54 -9.35 -17.11 0.80
N ILE A 55 -9.85 -16.51 -0.27
CA ILE A 55 -9.95 -15.06 -0.42
C ILE A 55 -11.32 -14.60 0.08
N ASN A 56 -11.35 -13.48 0.81
CA ASN A 56 -12.52 -12.78 1.35
C ASN A 56 -13.48 -13.67 2.15
N PRO A 57 -12.99 -14.55 3.06
CA PRO A 57 -13.83 -15.48 3.80
C PRO A 57 -14.87 -14.78 4.71
N ALA A 58 -14.57 -13.56 5.17
CA ALA A 58 -15.40 -12.79 6.09
C ALA A 58 -16.35 -11.78 5.40
N ALA A 59 -16.39 -11.73 4.07
CA ALA A 59 -17.29 -10.83 3.34
C ALA A 59 -18.73 -11.39 3.37
N VAL A 60 -19.43 -11.26 4.49
CA VAL A 60 -20.78 -11.79 4.69
C VAL A 60 -21.77 -11.07 3.77
N SER A 61 -22.61 -11.85 3.06
CA SER A 61 -23.76 -11.29 2.34
C SER A 61 -24.78 -10.73 3.34
N GLY A 62 -24.88 -9.40 3.45
CA GLY A 62 -26.00 -8.73 4.11
C GLY A 62 -25.81 -8.27 5.56
N GLU A 63 -24.59 -8.32 6.12
CA GLU A 63 -24.27 -7.60 7.36
C GLU A 63 -23.63 -6.24 7.04
N ASP A 64 -23.98 -5.24 7.86
CA ASP A 64 -23.59 -3.83 7.72
C ASP A 64 -22.09 -3.68 8.01
N THR A 65 -21.30 -4.04 7.01
CA THR A 65 -19.85 -3.86 6.96
C THR A 65 -19.56 -2.48 6.38
N THR A 66 -18.58 -1.77 6.92
CA THR A 66 -18.15 -0.49 6.35
C THR A 66 -17.73 -0.69 4.88
N ASP A 67 -17.90 0.33 4.04
CA ASP A 67 -17.59 0.21 2.61
C ASP A 67 -16.11 -0.07 2.32
N ARG A 68 -15.21 0.21 3.28
CA ARG A 68 -13.81 -0.26 3.24
C ARG A 68 -13.72 -1.77 3.35
N THR A 69 -14.39 -2.40 4.32
CA THR A 69 -14.36 -3.86 4.53
C THR A 69 -14.89 -4.61 3.31
N LYS A 70 -15.85 -4.03 2.57
CA LYS A 70 -16.35 -4.60 1.32
C LYS A 70 -15.31 -4.62 0.19
N GLN A 71 -14.33 -3.72 0.21
CA GLN A 71 -13.25 -3.66 -0.79
C GLN A 71 -11.99 -4.41 -0.37
N ALA A 72 -11.93 -4.84 0.89
CA ALA A 72 -10.72 -5.37 1.46
C ALA A 72 -10.45 -6.79 0.97
N LEU A 73 -9.18 -7.10 0.74
CA LEU A 73 -8.67 -8.44 0.55
C LEU A 73 -8.43 -9.05 1.93
N SER A 74 -9.34 -9.91 2.38
CA SER A 74 -9.12 -10.75 3.56
C SER A 74 -8.66 -12.13 3.13
N LEU A 75 -7.80 -12.78 3.92
CA LEU A 75 -7.29 -14.12 3.62
C LEU A 75 -7.64 -15.08 4.75
N GLY A 76 -8.09 -16.28 4.41
CA GLY A 76 -8.33 -17.38 5.37
C GLY A 76 -7.39 -18.55 5.11
N ILE A 77 -6.89 -19.19 6.17
CA ILE A 77 -6.15 -20.45 6.10
C ILE A 77 -6.64 -21.36 7.24
N GLY A 78 -7.32 -22.45 6.88
CA GLY A 78 -8.01 -23.29 7.87
C GLY A 78 -9.07 -22.47 8.61
N ASP A 79 -9.11 -22.60 9.94
CA ASP A 79 -10.07 -21.89 10.82
C ASP A 79 -9.59 -20.49 11.23
N SER A 80 -8.55 -19.96 10.57
CA SER A 80 -7.94 -18.66 10.90
C SER A 80 -8.12 -17.68 9.76
N VAL A 81 -8.40 -16.42 10.09
CA VAL A 81 -8.60 -15.34 9.13
C VAL A 81 -7.66 -14.18 9.45
N VAL A 82 -7.07 -13.62 8.39
CA VAL A 82 -6.40 -12.33 8.37
C VAL A 82 -7.33 -11.35 7.68
N ASP A 83 -7.84 -10.38 8.42
CA ASP A 83 -8.72 -9.37 7.87
C ASP A 83 -7.96 -8.18 7.28
N ASN A 84 -8.49 -7.67 6.16
CA ASN A 84 -8.11 -6.40 5.55
C ASN A 84 -6.63 -6.25 5.15
N VAL A 85 -6.06 -7.25 4.49
CA VAL A 85 -4.64 -7.24 4.07
C VAL A 85 -4.35 -6.19 2.98
N LEU A 86 -5.29 -5.98 2.06
CA LEU A 86 -5.21 -4.92 1.05
C LEU A 86 -6.58 -4.24 0.87
N PHE A 87 -6.65 -2.92 0.87
CA PHE A 87 -7.86 -2.15 0.53
C PHE A 87 -7.47 -0.87 -0.22
N THR A 88 -8.44 -0.28 -0.89
CA THR A 88 -8.28 0.96 -1.68
C THR A 88 -8.99 2.12 -1.00
N LEU A 89 -8.33 3.27 -0.98
CA LEU A 89 -8.87 4.54 -0.50
C LEU A 89 -8.63 5.63 -1.56
N GLU A 90 -9.42 6.70 -1.49
CA GLU A 90 -9.21 7.92 -2.24
C GLU A 90 -8.31 8.87 -1.42
N PRO A 91 -7.28 9.47 -2.00
CA PRO A 91 -6.49 10.50 -1.34
C PRO A 91 -7.26 11.82 -1.29
N ALA A 92 -7.10 12.64 -0.25
CA ALA A 92 -7.70 13.98 -0.23
C ALA A 92 -7.23 14.87 -1.39
N SER A 93 -6.04 14.61 -1.93
CA SER A 93 -5.49 15.29 -3.10
C SER A 93 -6.22 14.96 -4.41
N ALA A 94 -7.25 14.11 -4.44
CA ALA A 94 -7.96 13.76 -5.67
C ALA A 94 -8.66 14.96 -6.39
N ASN A 95 -8.60 16.18 -5.83
CA ASN A 95 -8.98 17.45 -6.47
C ASN A 95 -7.79 18.38 -6.84
N GLY A 96 -6.56 18.07 -6.42
CA GLY A 96 -5.36 18.87 -6.68
C GLY A 96 -4.26 17.96 -7.21
N VAL A 97 -3.84 18.21 -8.45
CA VAL A 97 -2.83 17.43 -9.23
C VAL A 97 -1.79 16.75 -8.33
N GLY A 98 -2.11 15.54 -7.89
CA GLY A 98 -1.32 14.74 -6.97
C GLY A 98 -0.14 14.15 -7.73
N GLY A 99 0.89 14.95 -7.90
CA GLY A 99 2.21 14.42 -8.23
C GLY A 99 2.83 13.96 -6.93
N SER A 100 3.30 12.71 -6.87
CA SER A 100 4.38 12.40 -5.97
C SER A 100 5.58 13.20 -6.45
N ALA A 101 5.84 14.32 -5.79
CA ALA A 101 7.20 14.81 -5.76
C ALA A 101 7.92 13.87 -4.79
N VAL A 102 8.24 12.66 -5.25
CA VAL A 102 9.26 11.84 -4.60
C VAL A 102 10.52 12.68 -4.64
N TRP A 103 10.78 13.34 -3.52
CA TRP A 103 12.08 13.87 -3.24
C TRP A 103 12.92 12.74 -2.71
N GLU A 104 13.27 11.89 -3.64
CA GLU A 104 14.45 11.10 -3.50
C GLU A 104 15.63 12.05 -3.74
N ALA A 105 16.27 12.47 -2.64
CA ALA A 105 17.71 12.25 -2.66
C ALA A 105 17.89 10.72 -2.65
N ASN A 106 17.79 10.07 -3.82
CA ASN A 106 17.93 8.63 -3.94
C ASN A 106 19.37 8.30 -3.53
N PHE A 107 19.56 7.78 -2.31
CA PHE A 107 20.85 7.29 -1.83
C PHE A 107 21.03 5.79 -2.13
N SER A 108 20.27 5.22 -3.08
CA SER A 108 20.37 3.83 -3.49
C SER A 108 21.59 3.58 -4.40
N PRO A 109 22.05 2.32 -4.50
CA PRO A 109 23.41 1.97 -4.90
C PRO A 109 23.78 2.22 -6.37
N ASP A 110 22.89 2.80 -7.19
CA ASP A 110 23.09 2.87 -8.64
C ASP A 110 23.41 4.26 -9.20
N THR A 111 23.34 5.35 -8.45
CA THR A 111 23.90 6.62 -8.93
C THR A 111 24.45 7.48 -7.81
N THR A 112 25.38 8.34 -8.18
CA THR A 112 26.48 8.76 -7.32
C THR A 112 26.58 10.27 -7.21
N THR A 113 25.43 10.92 -7.16
CA THR A 113 25.30 12.36 -7.30
C THR A 113 24.15 12.82 -6.42
N PHE A 114 24.38 13.87 -5.61
CA PHE A 114 23.28 14.68 -5.12
C PHE A 114 22.61 15.33 -6.31
N SER A 115 21.40 14.91 -6.66
CA SER A 115 20.61 15.67 -7.62
C SER A 115 20.17 16.97 -6.94
N ASN A 116 20.59 18.11 -7.50
CA ASN A 116 20.10 19.45 -7.11
C ASN A 116 20.42 19.90 -5.67
N MET A 117 21.58 19.54 -5.10
CA MET A 117 22.11 20.16 -3.86
C MET A 117 23.48 20.80 -4.08
N THR A 118 23.82 21.81 -3.28
CA THR A 118 25.11 22.49 -3.31
C THR A 118 25.62 22.72 -1.90
N GLU A 119 26.88 22.39 -1.63
CA GLU A 119 27.57 22.92 -0.45
C GLU A 119 27.61 24.45 -0.57
N ALA A 120 27.48 25.17 0.53
CA ALA A 120 27.62 26.62 0.53
C ALA A 120 29.10 27.02 0.30
N GLY A 121 29.64 26.78 -0.90
CA GLY A 121 31.00 27.19 -1.29
C GLY A 121 31.81 26.19 -2.14
N PHE A 122 31.41 24.92 -2.25
CA PHE A 122 32.16 23.91 -3.03
C PHE A 122 31.25 22.97 -3.82
N THR A 123 31.74 22.49 -4.96
CA THR A 123 31.10 21.43 -5.75
C THR A 123 31.63 20.11 -5.24
N ASN A 124 30.87 19.42 -4.41
CA ASN A 124 31.22 18.08 -3.96
C ASN A 124 30.39 17.03 -4.71
N ASN A 125 31.08 16.27 -5.56
CA ASN A 125 30.56 15.18 -6.36
C ASN A 125 31.08 13.87 -5.78
N SER A 126 30.33 13.19 -4.91
CA SER A 126 30.74 11.90 -4.34
C SER A 126 29.69 10.82 -4.49
N SER A 127 30.20 9.60 -4.63
CA SER A 127 29.55 8.43 -5.18
C SER A 127 29.47 7.24 -4.22
N GLY A 128 28.27 6.88 -3.73
CA GLY A 128 27.93 5.52 -3.27
C GLY A 128 27.81 5.30 -1.75
N ALA A 129 26.69 4.66 -1.36
CA ALA A 129 26.34 4.04 -0.07
C ALA A 129 26.43 4.90 1.20
N ASN A 130 25.28 5.12 1.85
CA ASN A 130 25.08 6.04 2.98
C ASN A 130 25.57 7.47 2.65
N LEU A 131 24.87 8.49 3.14
CA LEU A 131 25.40 9.84 3.23
C LEU A 131 26.56 9.82 4.25
N ASN A 132 27.74 9.39 3.82
CA ASN A 132 28.95 9.39 4.63
C ASN A 132 29.65 10.75 4.47
N VAL A 133 29.28 11.71 5.30
CA VAL A 133 29.91 13.04 5.31
C VAL A 133 31.04 13.03 6.33
N VAL A 134 32.25 13.37 5.88
CA VAL A 134 33.35 13.69 6.79
C VAL A 134 33.39 15.20 6.94
N VAL A 135 32.84 15.68 8.04
CA VAL A 135 32.79 17.09 8.40
C VAL A 135 34.15 17.49 8.97
N PRO A 136 34.79 18.58 8.49
CA PRO A 136 36.04 19.06 9.05
C PRO A 136 35.82 19.64 10.45
N ASP A 137 36.85 19.67 11.29
CA ASP A 137 36.74 20.29 12.64
C ASP A 137 36.57 21.82 12.59
N ALA A 138 36.84 22.45 11.45
CA ALA A 138 36.79 23.90 11.23
C ALA A 138 36.53 24.26 9.76
N ILE A 139 35.92 25.42 9.51
CA ILE A 139 35.89 26.06 8.18
C ILE A 139 37.02 27.09 8.12
N GLY A 140 38.08 26.77 7.40
CA GLY A 140 39.30 27.58 7.42
C GLY A 140 39.98 27.51 8.79
N GLU A 141 40.06 28.63 9.51
CA GLU A 141 40.62 28.71 10.88
C GLU A 141 39.54 28.80 11.96
N THR A 142 38.25 28.83 11.58
CA THR A 142 37.13 28.99 12.52
C THR A 142 36.59 27.61 12.91
N PRO A 143 36.68 27.21 14.18
CA PRO A 143 36.08 25.97 14.67
C PRO A 143 34.58 25.93 14.39
N LEU A 144 34.06 24.73 14.16
CA LEU A 144 32.61 24.57 14.04
C LEU A 144 31.91 24.83 15.38
N ASP A 145 30.79 25.54 15.32
CA ASP A 145 29.87 25.74 16.42
C ASP A 145 28.46 26.05 15.88
N ALA A 146 27.51 26.35 16.77
CA ALA A 146 26.13 26.66 16.39
C ALA A 146 25.99 27.92 15.49
N ASN A 147 26.98 28.83 15.52
CA ASN A 147 27.00 30.05 14.70
C ASN A 147 27.84 29.88 13.42
N HIS A 148 28.71 28.88 13.37
CA HIS A 148 29.58 28.57 12.24
C HIS A 148 29.48 27.08 11.85
N PRO A 149 28.29 26.57 11.50
CA PRO A 149 28.15 25.17 11.13
C PRO A 149 28.70 24.89 9.74
N TYR A 150 29.20 23.67 9.53
CA TYR A 150 29.39 23.15 8.18
C TYR A 150 28.01 22.88 7.57
N THR A 151 27.74 23.48 6.41
CA THR A 151 26.38 23.55 5.86
C THR A 151 26.29 22.93 4.47
N ILE A 152 25.34 22.02 4.30
CA ILE A 152 24.91 21.49 3.00
C ILE A 152 23.49 21.99 2.74
N GLN A 153 23.18 22.49 1.55
CA GLN A 153 21.83 22.98 1.24
C GLN A 153 21.33 22.50 -0.13
N GLY A 154 20.01 22.38 -0.27
CA GLY A 154 19.35 22.15 -1.56
C GLY A 154 19.49 23.34 -2.52
N ASN A 155 19.37 23.08 -3.82
CA ASN A 155 19.34 24.11 -4.86
C ASN A 155 18.09 24.98 -4.73
N ARG A 156 18.31 26.28 -4.52
CA ARG A 156 17.27 27.28 -4.26
C ARG A 156 16.25 27.43 -5.39
N GLU A 157 16.56 27.02 -6.62
CA GLU A 157 15.71 27.28 -7.79
C GLU A 157 14.88 26.10 -8.28
N THR A 158 15.12 24.90 -7.75
CA THR A 158 14.62 23.68 -8.40
C THR A 158 13.30 23.19 -7.83
N PHE A 159 12.86 23.75 -6.71
CA PHE A 159 12.10 22.99 -5.74
C PHE A 159 10.83 23.70 -5.32
N THR A 160 9.71 23.18 -5.80
CA THR A 160 8.37 23.74 -5.65
C THR A 160 7.44 22.65 -5.11
N TYR A 161 6.68 22.98 -4.08
CA TYR A 161 5.79 22.07 -3.35
C TYR A 161 4.37 22.66 -3.30
N ASP A 162 3.39 21.77 -3.38
CA ASP A 162 1.99 22.09 -3.20
C ASP A 162 1.55 21.71 -1.79
N PHE A 163 1.93 22.54 -0.81
CA PHE A 163 1.57 22.37 0.60
C PHE A 163 0.09 22.64 0.88
N VAL A 164 -0.70 23.06 -0.13
CA VAL A 164 -2.15 23.28 0.00
C VAL A 164 -2.90 21.98 -0.22
N ASN A 165 -2.53 21.23 -1.25
CA ASN A 165 -3.22 19.99 -1.63
C ASN A 165 -2.51 18.72 -1.15
N ASN A 166 -1.25 18.82 -0.71
CA ASN A 166 -0.45 17.67 -0.27
C ASN A 166 0.18 17.90 1.10
N GLU A 167 0.30 16.81 1.86
CA GLU A 167 1.12 16.76 3.06
C GLU A 167 2.50 16.18 2.74
N TYR A 168 3.54 16.84 3.23
CA TYR A 168 4.92 16.46 3.01
C TYR A 168 5.60 16.17 4.33
N TYR A 169 6.31 15.06 4.39
CA TYR A 169 7.01 14.59 5.56
C TYR A 169 8.49 14.43 5.26
N LEU A 170 9.33 14.99 6.12
CA LEU A 170 10.76 14.72 6.13
C LEU A 170 11.00 13.39 6.85
N VAL A 171 11.54 12.40 6.16
CA VAL A 171 11.99 11.12 6.72
C VAL A 171 13.50 11.09 6.72
N VAL A 172 14.08 10.88 7.90
CA VAL A 172 15.53 10.81 8.13
C VAL A 172 15.84 9.49 8.79
N GLN A 173 16.79 8.75 8.24
CA GLN A 173 17.35 7.54 8.84
C GLN A 173 18.86 7.66 8.86
N THR A 174 19.47 7.31 9.99
CA THR A 174 20.90 7.48 10.23
C THR A 174 21.57 6.17 10.64
N GLY A 175 22.85 6.06 10.30
CA GLY A 175 23.78 5.09 10.86
C GLY A 175 24.66 5.75 11.91
N GLU A 176 25.94 5.41 11.96
CA GLU A 176 26.88 6.03 12.89
C GLU A 176 27.06 7.53 12.61
N CYS A 177 26.94 8.37 13.65
CA CYS A 177 27.15 9.82 13.55
C CYS A 177 28.09 10.30 14.65
N ALA A 178 29.00 11.22 14.31
CA ALA A 178 29.95 11.80 15.27
C ALA A 178 29.26 12.67 16.34
N ASP A 179 28.14 13.31 15.98
CA ASP A 179 27.31 14.13 16.86
C ASP A 179 25.90 14.26 16.26
N LEU A 180 25.04 15.06 16.89
CA LEU A 180 23.78 15.52 16.30
C LEU A 180 24.04 16.47 15.12
N PHE A 181 23.19 16.39 14.10
CA PHE A 181 23.10 17.39 13.05
C PHE A 181 21.66 17.91 12.91
N ASP A 182 21.54 19.16 12.49
CA ASP A 182 20.25 19.83 12.36
C ASP A 182 19.80 19.86 10.90
N ILE A 183 18.51 19.66 10.68
CA ILE A 183 17.87 19.87 9.39
C ILE A 183 16.87 21.01 9.52
N ASN A 184 17.06 22.03 8.71
CA ASN A 184 16.23 23.20 8.64
C ASN A 184 15.46 23.24 7.32
N LEU A 185 14.25 23.78 7.36
CA LEU A 185 13.46 24.12 6.17
C LEU A 185 13.67 25.58 5.81
N TYR A 186 13.85 25.84 4.53
CA TYR A 186 13.89 27.18 3.99
C TYR A 186 12.88 27.33 2.86
N THR A 187 12.03 28.36 2.90
CA THR A 187 11.10 28.68 1.81
C THR A 187 11.43 30.04 1.17
N LEU A 188 11.22 30.17 -0.14
CA LEU A 188 11.61 31.36 -0.93
C LEU A 188 10.44 32.19 -1.42
N SER A 189 9.26 31.59 -1.57
CA SER A 189 8.07 32.30 -2.01
C SER A 189 6.85 31.55 -1.53
N PRO A 190 6.24 32.07 -0.45
CA PRO A 190 6.75 33.13 0.44
C PRO A 190 7.82 32.65 1.41
N VAL A 191 8.44 33.59 2.12
CA VAL A 191 9.64 33.37 2.93
C VAL A 191 9.27 33.00 4.37
N VAL A 192 9.55 31.76 4.75
CA VAL A 192 9.71 31.27 6.12
C VAL A 192 11.21 31.07 6.31
N SER A 193 11.82 31.83 7.22
CA SER A 193 13.27 31.89 7.34
C SER A 193 13.84 30.79 8.23
N ASP A 194 14.66 29.90 7.64
CA ASP A 194 15.62 28.96 8.29
C ASP A 194 15.16 28.31 9.61
N GLU A 195 13.98 27.68 9.59
CA GLU A 195 13.37 27.06 10.76
C GLU A 195 13.93 25.65 10.98
N LEU A 196 14.25 25.31 12.24
CA LEU A 196 14.70 23.96 12.61
C LEU A 196 13.52 22.99 12.53
N LEU A 197 13.60 22.00 11.63
CA LEU A 197 12.64 20.90 11.61
C LEU A 197 13.00 19.88 12.70
N VAL A 198 14.24 19.39 12.69
CA VAL A 198 14.68 18.30 13.56
C VAL A 198 16.19 18.26 13.75
N SER A 199 16.62 17.77 14.90
CA SER A 199 18.00 17.36 15.17
C SER A 199 18.07 15.83 15.23
N VAL A 200 19.00 15.23 14.49
CA VAL A 200 19.10 13.76 14.35
C VAL A 200 20.51 13.28 14.72
N GLY A 201 20.59 12.17 15.46
CA GLY A 201 21.82 11.58 15.97
C GLY A 201 22.24 10.31 15.25
N ALA A 202 22.93 9.43 15.96
CA ALA A 202 23.40 8.15 15.43
C ALA A 202 22.34 7.05 15.57
N ASN A 203 22.19 6.21 14.55
CA ASN A 203 21.31 5.04 14.51
C ASN A 203 19.84 5.38 14.83
N GLU A 204 19.38 6.52 14.34
CA GLU A 204 18.08 7.11 14.63
C GLU A 204 17.23 7.23 13.36
N THR A 205 15.91 7.06 13.52
CA THR A 205 14.90 7.36 12.49
C THR A 205 13.99 8.47 12.99
N ARG A 206 13.73 9.48 12.14
CA ARG A 206 12.83 10.61 12.40
C ARG A 206 11.90 10.83 11.22
N VAL A 207 10.63 11.10 11.53
CA VAL A 207 9.64 11.52 10.54
C VAL A 207 9.00 12.81 11.07
N VAL A 208 8.97 13.85 10.24
CA VAL A 208 8.51 15.19 10.62
C VAL A 208 7.54 15.70 9.58
N ASN A 209 6.33 16.09 10.01
CA ASN A 209 5.39 16.77 9.13
C ASN A 209 5.90 18.18 8.82
N ILE A 210 6.22 18.47 7.56
CA ILE A 210 6.74 19.76 7.12
C ILE A 210 5.62 20.81 7.05
N ASN A 211 4.37 20.36 6.82
CA ASN A 211 3.21 21.24 6.69
C ASN A 211 2.92 22.00 7.99
N ASP A 212 3.05 21.35 9.15
CA ASP A 212 2.83 21.99 10.47
C ASP A 212 3.71 23.24 10.67
N TYR A 213 4.96 23.18 10.20
CA TYR A 213 5.90 24.31 10.28
C TYR A 213 5.49 25.44 9.35
N CYS A 214 5.05 25.10 8.15
CA CYS A 214 4.54 26.01 7.14
C CYS A 214 3.29 26.77 7.60
N GLU A 215 2.36 26.11 8.31
CA GLU A 215 1.11 26.71 8.81
C GLU A 215 1.31 27.66 10.00
N SER A 216 2.34 27.42 10.83
CA SER A 216 2.58 28.13 12.08
C SER A 216 2.93 29.63 11.93
N TYR A 217 3.34 30.07 10.73
CA TYR A 217 3.85 31.43 10.49
C TYR A 217 2.78 32.39 9.90
N ASP A 218 2.11 31.99 8.82
CA ASP A 218 0.93 32.66 8.24
C ASP A 218 0.29 31.72 7.19
N PRO A 219 -0.93 31.22 7.39
CA PRO A 219 -1.56 30.30 6.44
C PRO A 219 -1.81 30.91 5.05
N ASN A 220 -1.82 32.25 4.92
CA ASN A 220 -2.02 32.91 3.62
C ASN A 220 -0.74 32.97 2.76
N LEU A 221 0.38 32.55 3.32
CA LEU A 221 1.66 32.50 2.64
C LEU A 221 1.80 31.15 1.89
N ILE A 222 1.24 30.07 2.39
CA ILE A 222 1.35 28.78 1.71
C ILE A 222 0.52 28.75 0.41
N THR A 223 1.15 28.30 -0.69
CA THR A 223 0.51 28.16 -2.01
C THR A 223 0.76 26.79 -2.62
N GLU A 224 0.00 26.46 -3.66
CA GLU A 224 0.18 25.27 -4.50
C GLU A 224 1.53 25.22 -5.24
N ALA A 225 2.33 26.28 -5.15
CA ALA A 225 3.64 26.39 -5.80
C ALA A 225 4.68 27.05 -4.89
N THR A 226 4.73 26.62 -3.63
CA THR A 226 5.67 27.15 -2.64
C THR A 226 7.08 26.61 -2.87
N ARG A 227 8.05 27.50 -3.04
CA ARG A 227 9.44 27.08 -3.21
C ARG A 227 10.11 26.79 -1.89
N ALA A 228 10.64 25.58 -1.68
CA ALA A 228 11.29 25.18 -0.44
C ALA A 228 12.55 24.31 -0.65
N PHE A 229 13.48 24.30 0.30
CA PHE A 229 14.64 23.41 0.29
C PHE A 229 15.15 23.13 1.71
N LEU A 230 15.88 22.03 1.87
CA LEU A 230 16.50 21.66 3.14
C LEU A 230 17.91 22.25 3.29
N LYS A 231 18.27 22.59 4.51
CA LYS A 231 19.61 23.00 4.92
C LYS A 231 20.05 22.12 6.09
N ILE A 232 21.16 21.42 5.92
CA ILE A 232 21.72 20.48 6.90
C ILE A 232 22.94 21.15 7.54
N ASN A 233 22.92 21.28 8.86
CA ASN A 233 23.95 21.99 9.63
C ASN A 233 24.66 21.02 10.58
N PHE A 234 25.98 20.92 10.43
CA PHE A 234 26.86 20.13 11.31
C PHE A 234 27.68 21.06 12.20
N ARG A 235 27.62 20.86 13.51
CA ARG A 235 28.27 21.71 14.51
C ARG A 235 29.59 21.15 15.04
N THR A 236 29.87 19.88 14.74
CA THR A 236 31.05 19.16 15.20
C THR A 236 31.68 18.43 14.03
N GLY A 237 33.02 18.41 13.96
CA GLY A 237 33.76 17.63 12.98
C GLY A 237 33.64 16.13 13.22
N GLY A 238 33.80 15.33 12.17
CA GLY A 238 33.73 13.87 12.25
C GLY A 238 32.93 13.22 11.13
N ALA A 239 32.75 11.90 11.24
CA ALA A 239 31.99 11.12 10.27
C ALA A 239 30.51 11.05 10.64
N TYR A 240 29.65 11.32 9.67
CA TYR A 240 28.19 11.22 9.79
C TYR A 240 27.68 10.28 8.72
N GLN A 241 26.73 9.42 9.06
CA GLN A 241 26.09 8.49 8.13
C GLN A 241 24.58 8.69 8.14
N ALA A 242 23.99 9.13 7.03
CA ALA A 242 22.54 9.02 6.82
C ALA A 242 22.23 7.91 5.82
N THR A 243 21.40 6.94 6.19
CA THR A 243 20.93 5.91 5.25
C THR A 243 19.84 6.47 4.33
N SER A 244 19.03 7.41 4.81
CA SER A 244 18.00 8.10 4.03
C SER A 244 17.74 9.51 4.56
N ILE A 245 17.56 10.48 3.66
CA ILE A 245 16.99 11.81 3.95
C ILE A 245 16.07 12.12 2.77
N ALA A 246 14.76 12.02 2.98
CA ALA A 246 13.77 12.15 1.91
C ALA A 246 12.62 13.06 2.36
N ILE A 247 12.07 13.83 1.42
CA ILE A 247 10.76 14.44 1.60
C ILE A 247 9.76 13.56 0.87
N LYS A 248 8.80 13.03 1.61
CA LYS A 248 7.77 12.14 1.08
C LYS A 248 6.44 12.86 1.07
N THR A 249 5.67 12.71 0.00
CA THR A 249 4.26 13.04 0.07
C THR A 249 3.57 11.92 0.84
N ILE A 250 2.96 12.25 1.96
CA ILE A 250 2.04 11.35 2.63
C ILE A 250 0.64 11.77 2.16
N PRO A 251 -0.24 10.82 1.81
CA PRO A 251 -1.62 11.18 1.50
C PRO A 251 -2.22 11.89 2.70
N SER A 252 -2.48 13.19 2.56
CA SER A 252 -3.38 13.93 3.44
C SER A 252 -4.72 13.20 3.42
N SER A 253 -5.28 12.93 4.60
CA SER A 253 -6.55 12.25 4.88
C SER A 253 -7.15 11.39 3.75
N ALA A 254 -7.25 10.08 3.94
CA ALA A 254 -7.84 9.19 2.94
C ALA A 254 -9.33 8.94 3.19
N SER A 255 -10.14 8.89 2.13
CA SER A 255 -11.57 8.59 2.18
C SER A 255 -11.89 7.17 1.70
N VAL A 256 -12.87 6.56 2.36
CA VAL A 256 -13.48 5.30 1.90
C VAL A 256 -14.42 5.56 0.72
N ALA A 257 -14.66 4.54 -0.10
CA ALA A 257 -15.61 4.68 -1.20
C ALA A 257 -17.05 4.84 -0.69
N ASN A 258 -17.87 5.53 -1.47
CA ASN A 258 -19.29 5.73 -1.18
C ASN A 258 -20.16 4.54 -1.61
N ASP A 259 -19.69 3.80 -2.61
CA ASP A 259 -20.41 2.66 -3.17
C ASP A 259 -19.42 1.57 -3.61
N VAL A 260 -19.81 0.31 -3.39
CA VAL A 260 -18.99 -0.86 -3.68
C VAL A 260 -19.84 -1.94 -4.31
N ALA A 261 -19.48 -2.31 -5.56
CA ALA A 261 -20.04 -3.46 -6.24
C ALA A 261 -19.04 -4.62 -6.25
N ILE A 262 -19.53 -5.83 -6.04
CA ILE A 262 -18.72 -7.06 -6.05
C ILE A 262 -19.30 -7.99 -7.10
N GLU A 263 -18.43 -8.60 -7.90
CA GLU A 263 -18.76 -9.63 -8.89
C GLU A 263 -17.87 -10.84 -8.61
N PHE A 264 -18.51 -12.00 -8.49
CA PHE A 264 -17.83 -13.27 -8.31
C PHE A 264 -17.64 -13.96 -9.66
N ALA A 265 -16.43 -14.48 -9.86
CA ALA A 265 -16.13 -15.50 -10.84
C ALA A 265 -15.29 -16.60 -10.17
N PRO A 266 -15.36 -17.86 -10.64
CA PRO A 266 -14.57 -18.94 -10.07
C PRO A 266 -13.05 -18.72 -10.21
N TYR A 267 -12.61 -17.80 -11.08
CA TYR A 267 -11.20 -17.45 -11.25
C TYR A 267 -10.77 -16.14 -10.55
N ALA A 268 -11.71 -15.26 -10.20
CA ALA A 268 -11.37 -13.95 -9.62
C ALA A 268 -12.56 -13.34 -8.86
N LEU A 269 -12.25 -12.57 -7.82
CA LEU A 269 -13.20 -11.67 -7.17
C LEU A 269 -12.96 -10.26 -7.66
N LYS A 270 -13.97 -9.64 -8.26
CA LYS A 270 -13.88 -8.29 -8.78
C LYS A 270 -14.65 -7.34 -7.88
N ASN A 271 -13.98 -6.30 -7.39
CA ASN A 271 -14.58 -5.22 -6.62
C ASN A 271 -14.49 -3.92 -7.44
N THR A 272 -15.58 -3.17 -7.49
CA THR A 272 -15.63 -1.84 -8.11
C THR A 272 -16.02 -0.84 -7.03
N ALA A 273 -15.14 0.11 -6.75
CA ALA A 273 -15.30 1.12 -5.72
C ALA A 273 -15.49 2.49 -6.36
N THR A 274 -16.57 3.19 -5.99
CA THR A 274 -16.87 4.54 -6.46
C THR A 274 -16.69 5.55 -5.33
N PHE A 275 -15.79 6.50 -5.54
CA PHE A 275 -15.44 7.52 -4.56
C PHE A 275 -16.29 8.79 -4.70
N ALA A 276 -16.21 9.69 -3.71
CA ALA A 276 -17.07 10.87 -3.65
C ALA A 276 -16.85 11.84 -4.81
N ASN A 277 -15.64 11.92 -5.34
CA ASN A 277 -15.32 12.72 -6.53
C ASN A 277 -15.79 12.07 -7.85
N GLY A 278 -16.34 10.85 -7.80
CA GLY A 278 -16.79 10.09 -8.98
C GLY A 278 -15.73 9.19 -9.62
N THR A 279 -14.51 9.12 -9.08
CA THR A 279 -13.47 8.17 -9.51
C THR A 279 -13.92 6.75 -9.23
N VAL A 280 -13.66 5.85 -10.20
CA VAL A 280 -13.95 4.43 -10.07
C VAL A 280 -12.66 3.62 -10.10
N VAL A 281 -12.43 2.85 -9.05
CA VAL A 281 -11.32 1.89 -8.96
C VAL A 281 -11.88 0.47 -9.09
N THR A 282 -11.33 -0.30 -10.03
CA THR A 282 -11.62 -1.72 -10.18
C THR A 282 -10.48 -2.54 -9.61
N ALA A 283 -10.76 -3.33 -8.58
CA ALA A 283 -9.86 -4.34 -8.04
C ALA A 283 -10.26 -5.74 -8.52
N GLN A 284 -9.30 -6.55 -8.93
CA GLN A 284 -9.50 -7.96 -9.25
C GLN A 284 -8.51 -8.82 -8.45
N ASP A 285 -9.04 -9.62 -7.54
CA ASP A 285 -8.30 -10.54 -6.68
C ASP A 285 -8.32 -11.93 -7.30
N PHE A 286 -7.15 -12.50 -7.56
CA PHE A 286 -7.02 -13.82 -8.19
C PHE A 286 -5.80 -14.57 -7.65
N PHE A 287 -5.84 -15.89 -7.78
CA PHE A 287 -4.70 -16.74 -7.40
C PHE A 287 -3.61 -16.71 -8.47
N TYR A 288 -2.45 -16.19 -8.10
CA TYR A 288 -1.25 -16.29 -8.93
C TYR A 288 -0.71 -17.73 -8.91
N ASP A 289 -0.63 -18.31 -7.71
CA ASP A 289 -0.31 -19.71 -7.45
C ASP A 289 -1.06 -20.19 -6.19
N VAL A 290 -0.74 -21.39 -5.69
CA VAL A 290 -1.44 -21.98 -4.53
C VAL A 290 -1.20 -21.25 -3.21
N ASN A 291 -0.17 -20.41 -3.10
CA ASN A 291 0.21 -19.69 -1.88
C ASN A 291 0.15 -18.17 -2.05
N THR A 292 -0.19 -17.67 -3.24
CA THR A 292 -0.10 -16.25 -3.59
C THR A 292 -1.37 -15.75 -4.26
N VAL A 293 -1.93 -14.71 -3.68
CA VAL A 293 -3.06 -13.96 -4.23
C VAL A 293 -2.53 -12.64 -4.78
N THR A 294 -2.91 -12.30 -6.00
CA THR A 294 -2.59 -11.03 -6.63
C THR A 294 -3.86 -10.20 -6.75
N ARG A 295 -3.76 -8.92 -6.37
CA ARG A 295 -4.75 -7.88 -6.61
C ARG A 295 -4.30 -7.03 -7.78
N ALA A 296 -5.07 -7.04 -8.87
CA ALA A 296 -4.91 -6.10 -9.98
C ALA A 296 -5.83 -4.90 -9.78
N LEU A 297 -5.27 -3.70 -9.73
CA LEU A 297 -6.00 -2.44 -9.60
C LEU A 297 -5.96 -1.70 -10.93
N THR A 298 -7.14 -1.37 -11.47
CA THR A 298 -7.30 -0.59 -12.70
C THR A 298 -8.17 0.63 -12.40
N LEU A 299 -7.72 1.80 -12.83
CA LEU A 299 -8.42 3.06 -12.62
C LEU A 299 -9.08 3.54 -13.92
N ASP A 300 -10.24 4.18 -13.76
CA ASP A 300 -10.97 4.82 -14.86
C ASP A 300 -10.57 6.29 -15.08
N ALA A 301 -9.78 6.86 -14.18
CA ALA A 301 -9.27 8.22 -14.22
C ALA A 301 -7.74 8.25 -14.09
N ALA A 302 -7.13 9.29 -14.67
CA ALA A 302 -5.73 9.60 -14.38
C ALA A 302 -5.62 10.26 -13.01
N GLY A 303 -4.57 9.95 -12.25
CA GLY A 303 -4.38 10.52 -10.92
C GLY A 303 -3.61 9.61 -9.97
N SER A 304 -3.93 9.73 -8.69
CA SER A 304 -3.33 8.96 -7.61
C SER A 304 -4.40 8.27 -6.77
N PHE A 305 -4.06 7.14 -6.16
CA PHE A 305 -4.90 6.46 -5.19
C PHE A 305 -4.08 5.92 -4.02
N VAL A 306 -4.75 5.58 -2.92
CA VAL A 306 -4.09 5.01 -1.75
C VAL A 306 -4.42 3.53 -1.64
N VAL A 307 -3.40 2.71 -1.44
CA VAL A 307 -3.55 1.32 -1.01
C VAL A 307 -3.18 1.24 0.45
N GLY A 308 -3.97 0.54 1.25
CA GLY A 308 -3.61 0.26 2.63
C GLY A 308 -3.87 -1.17 3.03
N GLY A 309 -3.44 -1.50 4.24
CA GLY A 309 -3.69 -2.77 4.86
C GLY A 309 -3.67 -2.66 6.38
N GLN A 310 -4.27 -3.65 7.02
CA GLN A 310 -4.31 -3.77 8.48
C GLN A 310 -3.27 -4.79 8.94
N ILE A 311 -2.55 -4.45 10.00
CA ILE A 311 -1.67 -5.35 10.74
C ILE A 311 -2.51 -5.93 11.88
N ALA A 312 -2.60 -7.27 11.94
CA ALA A 312 -3.41 -7.92 12.95
C ALA A 312 -2.88 -7.65 14.37
N GLU A 313 -3.78 -7.50 15.34
CA GLU A 313 -3.42 -7.29 16.73
C GLU A 313 -2.51 -8.43 17.23
N GLY A 314 -1.41 -8.06 17.91
CA GLY A 314 -0.43 -9.02 18.43
C GLY A 314 0.51 -9.64 17.39
N ALA A 315 0.35 -9.31 16.10
CA ALA A 315 1.32 -9.68 15.10
C ALA A 315 2.61 -8.85 15.24
N THR A 316 3.73 -9.45 14.82
CA THR A 316 4.99 -8.73 14.61
C THR A 316 5.13 -8.46 13.12
N PHE A 317 5.67 -7.30 12.75
CA PHE A 317 5.94 -7.02 11.35
C PHE A 317 7.27 -6.32 11.12
N THR A 318 7.78 -6.46 9.91
CA THR A 318 8.93 -5.74 9.38
C THR A 318 8.57 -5.11 8.05
N TYR A 319 9.14 -3.94 7.80
CA TYR A 319 9.05 -3.26 6.51
C TYR A 319 10.43 -3.18 5.86
N ASP A 320 10.58 -3.89 4.74
CA ASP A 320 11.76 -3.78 3.88
C ASP A 320 11.52 -2.66 2.87
N GLU A 321 11.91 -1.44 3.23
CA GLU A 321 11.81 -0.24 2.38
C GLU A 321 12.48 -0.42 1.02
N ARG A 322 13.61 -1.13 0.98
CA ARG A 322 14.40 -1.26 -0.25
C ARG A 322 13.67 -2.10 -1.30
N ASN A 323 12.96 -3.13 -0.86
CA ASN A 323 12.28 -4.04 -1.75
C ASN A 323 10.75 -3.93 -1.71
N GLY A 324 10.18 -3.08 -0.85
CA GLY A 324 8.75 -2.86 -0.72
C GLY A 324 7.99 -4.07 -0.17
N TYR A 325 8.54 -4.75 0.83
CA TYR A 325 7.87 -5.88 1.49
C TYR A 325 7.35 -5.48 2.86
N ILE A 326 6.06 -5.71 3.10
CA ILE A 326 5.48 -5.71 4.45
C ILE A 326 5.34 -7.16 4.86
N GLN A 327 6.12 -7.57 5.85
CA GLN A 327 6.23 -8.96 6.28
C GLN A 327 5.63 -9.07 7.67
N VAL A 328 4.56 -9.86 7.81
CA VAL A 328 3.79 -9.95 9.05
C VAL A 328 3.82 -11.38 9.55
N ASN A 329 4.32 -11.58 10.77
CA ASN A 329 4.38 -12.87 11.44
C ASN A 329 3.42 -12.90 12.63
N GLY A 330 2.62 -13.96 12.72
CA GLY A 330 1.79 -14.26 13.90
C GLY A 330 0.38 -13.68 13.88
N ALA A 331 -0.12 -13.18 12.74
CA ALA A 331 -1.50 -12.73 12.61
C ALA A 331 -2.46 -13.94 12.73
N ASN A 332 -3.00 -14.22 13.92
CA ASN A 332 -3.85 -15.39 14.16
C ASN A 332 -3.21 -16.73 13.74
N GLY A 333 -1.89 -16.87 13.87
CA GLY A 333 -1.16 -18.06 13.41
C GLY A 333 -0.93 -18.12 11.90
N ILE A 334 -1.29 -17.07 11.16
CA ILE A 334 -1.01 -16.90 9.75
C ILE A 334 0.13 -15.89 9.60
N ASN A 335 1.12 -16.26 8.79
CA ASN A 335 2.16 -15.35 8.35
C ASN A 335 1.86 -14.93 6.91
N TYR A 336 2.12 -13.68 6.58
CA TYR A 336 1.94 -13.19 5.23
C TYR A 336 2.99 -12.15 4.85
N CYS A 337 3.24 -12.04 3.55
CA CYS A 337 4.07 -11.00 2.97
C CYS A 337 3.29 -10.29 1.89
N VAL A 338 3.17 -8.97 2.03
CA VAL A 338 2.65 -8.08 0.99
C VAL A 338 3.81 -7.51 0.21
N LYS A 339 3.78 -7.63 -1.12
CA LYS A 339 4.68 -6.91 -2.02
C LYS A 339 3.95 -5.71 -2.62
N LEU A 340 4.49 -4.53 -2.37
CA LEU A 340 4.02 -3.25 -2.91
C LEU A 340 4.61 -3.00 -4.31
N SER A 341 3.83 -2.33 -5.16
CA SER A 341 4.28 -1.84 -6.46
C SER A 341 5.24 -0.66 -6.33
N GLU A 342 5.00 0.20 -5.33
CA GLU A 342 5.80 1.37 -4.98
C GLU A 342 6.20 1.26 -3.50
N ASN A 343 7.49 1.38 -3.22
CA ASN A 343 8.09 1.15 -1.91
C ASN A 343 8.48 2.47 -1.20
N ASP A 344 8.43 3.60 -1.90
CA ASP A 344 9.01 4.82 -1.34
C ASP A 344 8.01 5.63 -0.49
N ASN A 345 6.71 5.36 -0.61
CA ASN A 345 5.62 6.16 -0.02
C ASN A 345 4.84 5.44 1.09
N VAL A 346 5.44 4.48 1.79
CA VAL A 346 4.73 3.74 2.86
C VAL A 346 4.67 4.55 4.15
N SER A 347 3.47 4.67 4.71
CA SER A 347 3.18 5.32 5.99
C SER A 347 2.50 4.34 6.93
N PHE A 348 2.73 4.51 8.23
CA PHE A 348 2.20 3.64 9.28
C PHE A 348 1.36 4.43 10.27
N PHE A 349 0.29 3.81 10.81
CA PHE A 349 -0.67 4.48 11.68
C PHE A 349 -1.03 3.59 12.86
N ALA A 350 -1.26 4.20 14.03
CA ALA A 350 -1.67 3.49 15.23
C ALA A 350 -3.15 3.06 15.16
N THR A 351 -4.00 3.88 14.55
CA THR A 351 -5.44 3.62 14.46
C THR A 351 -5.98 3.88 13.06
N GLU A 352 -7.17 3.35 12.78
CA GLU A 352 -7.88 3.64 11.52
C GLU A 352 -8.26 5.13 11.44
N GLU A 353 -8.62 5.75 12.55
CA GLU A 353 -8.92 7.19 12.60
C GLU A 353 -7.70 8.03 12.24
N ASP A 354 -6.52 7.67 12.75
CA ASP A 354 -5.26 8.33 12.38
C ASP A 354 -4.96 8.18 10.89
N MET A 355 -5.18 6.98 10.33
CA MET A 355 -5.00 6.72 8.89
C MET A 355 -5.94 7.57 8.03
N LEU A 356 -7.22 7.63 8.37
CA LEU A 356 -8.21 8.39 7.60
C LEU A 356 -8.01 9.90 7.75
N ASN A 357 -7.48 10.37 8.87
CA ASN A 357 -7.21 11.79 9.10
C ASN A 357 -5.82 12.26 8.63
N GLY A 358 -4.92 11.36 8.23
CA GLY A 358 -3.56 11.72 7.80
C GLY A 358 -2.57 11.95 8.95
N ASN A 359 -2.67 11.18 10.05
CA ASN A 359 -1.80 11.30 11.22
C ASN A 359 -0.84 10.10 11.35
N PRO A 360 0.19 9.98 10.49
CA PRO A 360 1.12 8.85 10.54
C PRO A 360 1.97 8.87 11.80
N LEU A 361 2.44 7.69 12.19
CA LEU A 361 3.43 7.50 13.25
C LEU A 361 4.82 7.97 12.80
N GLU A 362 5.61 8.44 13.76
CA GLU A 362 7.01 8.80 13.51
C GLU A 362 7.90 7.59 13.17
N SER A 363 7.45 6.39 13.52
CA SER A 363 8.11 5.12 13.22
C SER A 363 7.08 4.02 13.02
N SER A 364 7.49 2.88 12.48
CA SER A 364 6.61 1.72 12.31
C SER A 364 6.26 1.03 13.65
N GLU A 365 6.87 1.44 14.77
CA GLU A 365 6.62 0.84 16.07
C GLU A 365 5.20 1.18 16.57
N GLY A 366 4.42 0.14 16.93
CA GLY A 366 3.03 0.30 17.38
C GLY A 366 2.02 0.50 16.24
N ALA A 367 2.42 0.33 14.98
CA ALA A 367 1.51 0.43 13.86
C ALA A 367 0.47 -0.71 13.83
N ALA A 368 -0.78 -0.35 13.56
CA ALA A 368 -1.87 -1.28 13.27
C ALA A 368 -2.36 -1.16 11.82
N PHE A 369 -2.00 -0.08 11.12
CA PHE A 369 -2.37 0.17 9.74
C PHE A 369 -1.15 0.68 8.96
N TRP A 370 -1.17 0.43 7.66
CA TRP A 370 -0.21 0.99 6.73
C TRP A 370 -0.94 1.49 5.48
N THR A 371 -0.37 2.49 4.82
CA THR A 371 -0.81 2.95 3.51
C THR A 371 0.39 3.21 2.61
N THR A 372 0.16 3.18 1.30
CA THR A 372 1.08 3.65 0.28
C THR A 372 0.29 4.44 -0.76
N LEU A 373 0.82 5.60 -1.13
CA LEU A 373 0.31 6.37 -2.26
C LEU A 373 0.86 5.76 -3.55
N VAL A 374 -0.03 5.53 -4.50
CA VAL A 374 0.33 5.14 -5.85
C VAL A 374 -0.13 6.23 -6.80
N ASP A 375 0.82 6.84 -7.49
CA ASP A 375 0.61 8.12 -8.16
C ASP A 375 0.90 8.06 -9.67
N SER A 376 0.71 9.20 -10.33
CA SER A 376 1.10 9.39 -11.74
C SER A 376 0.46 8.39 -12.72
N LEU A 377 -0.76 7.95 -12.43
CA LEU A 377 -1.45 6.93 -13.20
C LEU A 377 -2.19 7.51 -14.38
N THR A 378 -2.22 6.75 -15.46
CA THR A 378 -3.02 7.04 -16.63
C THR A 378 -4.23 6.10 -16.72
N VAL A 379 -5.27 6.57 -17.40
CA VAL A 379 -6.50 5.79 -17.59
C VAL A 379 -6.16 4.45 -18.25
N GLY A 380 -6.58 3.36 -17.61
CA GLY A 380 -6.35 2.00 -18.09
C GLY A 380 -5.01 1.38 -17.65
N ASP A 381 -4.19 2.09 -16.87
CA ASP A 381 -3.07 1.46 -16.20
C ASP A 381 -3.55 0.41 -15.20
N THR A 382 -2.82 -0.71 -15.13
CA THR A 382 -3.07 -1.78 -14.17
C THR A 382 -1.84 -2.01 -13.30
N ILE A 383 -2.07 -1.98 -12.00
CA ILE A 383 -1.03 -2.13 -10.98
C ILE A 383 -1.31 -3.41 -10.21
N TYR A 384 -0.26 -4.15 -9.89
CA TYR A 384 -0.37 -5.45 -9.26
C TYR A 384 0.27 -5.42 -7.88
N PHE A 385 -0.54 -5.77 -6.89
CA PHE A 385 -0.10 -6.06 -5.52
C PHE A 385 -0.23 -7.55 -5.32
N ALA A 386 0.63 -8.13 -4.49
CA ALA A 386 0.54 -9.55 -4.20
C ALA A 386 0.71 -9.80 -2.71
N VAL A 387 -0.04 -10.78 -2.23
CA VAL A 387 0.02 -11.28 -0.88
C VAL A 387 0.29 -12.77 -0.95
N SER A 388 1.41 -13.20 -0.39
CA SER A 388 1.66 -14.62 -0.13
C SER A 388 1.41 -14.90 1.34
N ALA A 389 0.71 -16.00 1.65
CA ALA A 389 0.31 -16.32 3.01
C ALA A 389 0.50 -17.81 3.32
N SER A 390 0.89 -18.13 4.56
CA SER A 390 1.10 -19.49 5.03
C SER A 390 0.96 -19.59 6.54
N ALA A 391 0.41 -20.70 7.03
CA ALA A 391 0.39 -21.02 8.46
C ALA A 391 1.70 -21.70 8.93
N SER A 392 2.59 -22.07 8.00
CA SER A 392 3.79 -22.89 8.31
C SER A 392 5.11 -22.26 7.91
N GLU A 393 5.09 -21.34 6.95
CA GLU A 393 6.27 -20.61 6.48
C GLU A 393 6.37 -19.24 7.17
N THR A 394 7.58 -18.70 7.30
CA THR A 394 7.78 -17.34 7.81
C THR A 394 7.43 -16.30 6.75
N ALA A 395 7.12 -15.08 7.15
CA ALA A 395 6.86 -13.98 6.21
C ALA A 395 8.06 -13.71 5.27
N ASP A 396 9.29 -13.92 5.74
CA ASP A 396 10.50 -13.82 4.91
C ASP A 396 10.54 -14.86 3.79
N ALA A 397 10.17 -16.11 4.08
CA ALA A 397 10.14 -17.18 3.09
C ALA A 397 9.07 -16.94 2.00
N LEU A 398 8.04 -16.16 2.34
CA LEU A 398 6.94 -15.80 1.44
C LEU A 398 7.29 -14.63 0.49
N ALA A 399 8.37 -13.89 0.73
CA ALA A 399 8.70 -12.68 -0.02
C ALA A 399 8.94 -12.95 -1.52
N GLU A 400 9.62 -14.04 -1.88
CA GLU A 400 9.87 -14.39 -3.28
C GLU A 400 8.57 -14.73 -4.02
N ASN A 401 7.64 -15.42 -3.34
CA ASN A 401 6.33 -15.76 -3.90
C ASN A 401 5.52 -14.48 -4.17
N ALA A 402 5.48 -13.56 -3.20
CA ALA A 402 4.78 -12.28 -3.35
C ALA A 402 5.41 -11.44 -4.48
N ASN A 403 6.75 -11.47 -4.59
CA ASN A 403 7.46 -10.79 -5.67
C ASN A 403 7.04 -11.31 -7.06
N ASN A 404 6.88 -12.62 -7.21
CA ASN A 404 6.44 -13.19 -8.49
C ASN A 404 5.01 -12.76 -8.85
N GLY A 405 4.12 -12.64 -7.86
CA GLY A 405 2.73 -12.21 -8.03
C GLY A 405 2.54 -10.75 -8.44
N THR A 406 3.54 -9.87 -8.25
CA THR A 406 3.46 -8.45 -8.66
C THR A 406 4.02 -8.15 -10.05
N SER A 407 4.62 -9.15 -10.71
CA SER A 407 5.19 -8.95 -12.05
C SER A 407 4.08 -8.66 -13.07
N GLN A 408 4.01 -7.43 -13.59
CA GLN A 408 2.97 -7.01 -14.56
C GLN A 408 2.78 -8.02 -15.69
N ASN A 409 3.85 -8.50 -16.32
CA ASN A 409 3.75 -9.42 -17.44
C ASN A 409 3.26 -10.82 -17.04
N ARG A 410 3.70 -11.32 -15.87
CA ARG A 410 3.32 -12.67 -15.42
C ARG A 410 1.92 -12.66 -14.81
N ALA A 411 1.62 -11.70 -13.95
CA ALA A 411 0.32 -11.52 -13.32
C ALA A 411 -0.78 -11.28 -14.36
N ARG A 412 -0.55 -10.38 -15.34
CA ARG A 412 -1.49 -10.15 -16.45
C ARG A 412 -1.76 -11.42 -17.24
N ARG A 413 -0.70 -12.17 -17.59
CA ARG A 413 -0.84 -13.43 -18.34
C ARG A 413 -1.63 -14.45 -17.52
N ARG A 414 -1.28 -14.62 -16.24
CA ARG A 414 -1.98 -15.52 -15.33
C ARG A 414 -3.47 -15.22 -15.26
N LEU A 415 -3.83 -13.94 -15.08
CA LEU A 415 -5.22 -13.50 -15.07
C LEU A 415 -5.95 -13.79 -16.40
N GLN A 416 -5.26 -13.68 -17.54
CA GLN A 416 -5.82 -14.01 -18.85
C GLN A 416 -6.01 -15.52 -19.09
N ASP A 417 -5.13 -16.35 -18.53
CA ASP A 417 -5.15 -17.81 -18.73
C ASP A 417 -6.17 -18.50 -17.80
N LEU A 418 -6.43 -17.93 -16.62
CA LEU A 418 -7.29 -18.50 -15.58
C LEU A 418 -8.70 -18.92 -16.05
N PRO A 419 -9.46 -18.15 -16.86
CA PRO A 419 -10.78 -18.57 -17.32
C PRO A 419 -10.74 -19.90 -18.09
N ALA A 420 -9.77 -20.07 -18.99
CA ALA A 420 -9.63 -21.31 -19.76
C ALA A 420 -9.22 -22.50 -18.88
N GLU A 421 -8.33 -22.28 -17.90
CA GLU A 421 -7.97 -23.31 -16.91
C GLU A 421 -9.18 -23.75 -16.08
N TRP A 422 -10.03 -22.80 -15.71
CA TRP A 422 -11.28 -23.11 -15.01
C TRP A 422 -12.27 -23.84 -15.90
N ASP A 423 -12.42 -23.44 -17.17
CA ASP A 423 -13.27 -24.19 -18.13
C ASP A 423 -12.81 -25.65 -18.26
N GLU A 424 -11.50 -25.90 -18.35
CA GLU A 424 -10.92 -27.25 -18.37
C GLU A 424 -11.16 -28.01 -17.06
N TYR A 425 -11.01 -27.33 -15.91
CA TYR A 425 -11.26 -27.93 -14.60
C TYR A 425 -12.73 -28.33 -14.45
N ILE A 426 -13.64 -27.43 -14.81
CA ILE A 426 -15.09 -27.62 -14.81
C ILE A 426 -15.48 -28.82 -15.69
N ALA A 427 -14.97 -28.86 -16.92
CA ALA A 427 -15.27 -29.93 -17.87
C ALA A 427 -14.74 -31.30 -17.40
N SER A 428 -13.63 -31.34 -16.68
CA SER A 428 -12.99 -32.58 -16.22
C SER A 428 -13.56 -33.12 -14.90
N HIS A 429 -14.17 -32.27 -14.06
CA HIS A 429 -14.67 -32.66 -12.74
C HIS A 429 -16.19 -32.76 -12.64
N GLY A 430 -16.94 -32.28 -13.65
CA GLY A 430 -18.35 -32.64 -13.90
C GLY A 430 -19.40 -32.11 -12.92
N ASP A 431 -19.02 -31.71 -11.70
CA ASP A 431 -19.91 -31.29 -10.61
C ASP A 431 -19.42 -29.99 -9.94
N VAL A 432 -19.25 -28.94 -10.75
CA VAL A 432 -18.91 -27.58 -10.30
C VAL A 432 -19.91 -27.02 -9.28
N PRO A 433 -21.24 -27.24 -9.43
CA PRO A 433 -22.20 -26.81 -8.40
C PRO A 433 -21.91 -27.44 -7.04
N ASP A 434 -21.44 -28.69 -6.98
CA ASP A 434 -21.04 -29.33 -5.72
C ASP A 434 -19.67 -28.85 -5.22
N TYR A 435 -18.73 -28.47 -6.09
CA TYR A 435 -17.45 -27.88 -5.66
C TYR A 435 -17.64 -26.47 -5.07
N ILE A 436 -18.59 -25.70 -5.63
CA ILE A 436 -18.99 -24.38 -5.14
C ILE A 436 -19.87 -24.49 -3.90
N ALA A 437 -20.78 -25.47 -3.84
CA ALA A 437 -21.67 -25.68 -2.69
C ALA A 437 -21.05 -26.46 -1.51
N ASN A 438 -20.00 -27.27 -1.72
CA ASN A 438 -19.36 -28.08 -0.67
C ASN A 438 -17.97 -27.55 -0.24
N MET A 439 -17.60 -26.33 -0.61
CA MET A 439 -16.56 -25.64 0.16
C MET A 439 -17.11 -25.35 1.55
N PRO A 440 -16.32 -25.55 2.62
CA PRO A 440 -16.85 -25.86 3.94
C PRO A 440 -17.81 -24.77 4.41
N GLU A 441 -19.00 -25.19 4.87
CA GLU A 441 -19.94 -24.32 5.63
C GLU A 441 -19.34 -23.83 6.97
N GLU A 442 -18.08 -24.16 7.27
CA GLU A 442 -17.39 -23.78 8.49
C GLU A 442 -16.01 -23.23 8.15
N ALA A 443 -15.91 -21.89 8.19
CA ALA A 443 -14.72 -21.15 8.58
C ALA A 443 -15.15 -20.20 9.72
#